data_AF-A0A8I2G7K2-F1
#
_entry.id   AF-A0A8I2G7K2-F1
#
_cell.length_a   1.000
_cell.length_b   1.000
_cell.length_c   1.000
_cell.angle_alpha   90.00
_cell.angle_beta   90.00
_cell.angle_gamma   90.00
#
_symmetry.space_group_name_H-M   'P 1'
#
loop_
_entity.id
_entity.type
_entity.pdbx_description
1 polymer ?
#
loop_
_entity_poly.entity_id
_entity_poly.type
_entity_poly.pdbx_seq_one_letter_code
_entity_poly.pdbx_strand_id
1 'polypeptide(L)' 'KYPEVPVIIITGVDEVETAVEFMKKGAWHYMVKPVEKSHLISHVKQLIELNEMKRKYSQLRHQFFS' A
#
# COMPACT_ATOMS: atom_id res chain seq x y z
N LYS A 1 11.70 -1.05 -12.54
CA LYS A 1 11.10 -0.53 -11.29
C LYS A 1 9.60 -0.84 -11.35
N TYR A 2 8.97 -1.27 -10.24
CA TYR A 2 7.55 -1.64 -10.17
C TYR A 2 6.75 -0.60 -9.35
N PRO A 3 6.52 0.62 -9.89
CA PRO A 3 5.83 1.70 -9.16
C PRO A 3 4.39 1.37 -8.78
N GLU A 4 3.76 0.40 -9.43
CA GLU A 4 2.41 -0.08 -9.18
C GLU A 4 2.32 -1.05 -7.99
N VAL A 5 3.45 -1.53 -7.46
CA VAL A 5 3.45 -2.45 -6.33
C VAL A 5 3.23 -1.66 -5.04
N PRO A 6 2.09 -1.84 -4.35
CA PRO A 6 1.84 -1.18 -3.07
C PRO A 6 2.82 -1.65 -1.97
N VAL A 7 3.24 -0.71 -1.11
CA VAL A 7 4.26 -0.93 -0.08
C VAL A 7 3.72 -0.59 1.30
N ILE A 8 3.94 -1.47 2.29
CA ILE A 8 3.74 -1.20 3.72
C ILE A 8 5.12 -1.06 4.36
N ILE A 9 5.31 0.00 5.14
CA ILE A 9 6.54 0.22 5.91
C ILE A 9 6.31 -0.25 7.35
N ILE A 10 7.26 -1.02 7.87
CA ILE A 10 7.27 -1.46 9.26
C ILE A 10 8.60 -1.05 9.88
N THR A 11 8.56 -0.25 10.94
CA THR A 11 9.77 0.31 11.56
C THR A 11 9.68 0.35 13.07
N GLY A 12 10.80 0.50 13.77
CA GLY A 12 10.83 0.75 15.22
C GLY A 12 10.83 2.25 15.57
N VAL A 13 10.84 3.12 14.55
CA VAL A 13 10.85 4.58 14.72
C VAL A 13 9.40 5.07 14.79
N ASP A 14 9.05 5.71 15.91
CA ASP A 14 7.72 6.28 16.13
C ASP A 14 7.76 7.81 15.96
N GLU A 15 8.08 8.24 14.74
CA GLU A 15 8.12 9.66 14.38
C GLU A 15 7.06 9.96 13.32
N VAL A 16 6.17 10.89 13.63
CA VAL A 16 5.04 11.25 12.78
C VAL A 16 5.54 11.89 11.48
N GLU A 17 6.57 12.73 11.54
CA GLU A 17 7.16 13.40 10.40
C GLU A 17 7.68 12.38 9.37
N THR A 18 8.38 11.35 9.86
CA THR A 18 8.91 10.24 9.07
C THR A 18 7.78 9.43 8.42
N ALA A 19 6.72 9.12 9.18
CA ALA A 19 5.54 8.45 8.64
C ALA A 19 4.90 9.26 7.51
N VAL A 20 4.70 10.57 7.71
CA VAL A 20 4.13 11.49 6.72
C VAL A 20 4.99 11.55 5.46
N GLU A 21 6.31 11.60 5.58
CA GLU A 21 7.21 11.60 4.43
C GLU A 21 7.06 10.34 3.58
N PHE A 22 6.99 9.17 4.21
CA PHE A 22 6.82 7.91 3.50
C PHE A 22 5.45 7.80 2.81
N MET A 23 4.38 8.27 3.47
CA MET A 23 3.06 8.32 2.85
C MET A 23 3.07 9.25 1.61
N LYS A 24 3.75 10.40 1.69
CA LYS A 24 3.94 11.31 0.54
C LYS A 24 4.73 10.66 -0.60
N LYS A 25 5.67 9.77 -0.29
CA LYS A 25 6.45 9.00 -1.28
C LYS A 25 5.70 7.82 -1.90
N GLY A 26 4.44 7.61 -1.52
CA GLY A 26 3.59 6.56 -2.10
C GLY A 26 3.58 5.25 -1.32
N ALA A 27 4.07 5.24 -0.07
CA ALA A 27 3.77 4.12 0.82
C ALA A 27 2.24 4.04 1.04
N TRP A 28 1.70 2.82 0.98
CA TRP A 28 0.28 2.58 1.23
C TRP A 28 -0.02 2.66 2.72
N HIS A 29 0.90 2.21 3.57
CA HIS A 29 0.76 2.28 5.02
C HIS A 29 2.11 2.27 5.74
N TYR A 30 2.09 2.72 6.99
CA TYR A 30 3.23 2.82 7.89
C TYR A 30 2.83 2.25 9.26
N MET A 31 3.64 1.34 9.80
CA MET A 31 3.39 0.65 11.06
C MET A 31 4.63 0.69 11.95
N VAL A 32 4.42 0.94 13.24
CA VAL A 32 5.49 0.92 14.25
C VAL A 32 5.50 -0.43 14.97
N LYS A 33 6.69 -0.98 15.20
CA LYS A 33 6.89 -2.21 15.96
C LYS A 33 6.69 -1.95 17.47
N PRO A 34 6.13 -2.90 18.23
CA PRO A 34 5.68 -4.23 17.79
C PRO A 34 4.35 -4.15 17.03
N VAL A 35 4.26 -4.90 15.93
CA VAL A 35 3.04 -4.95 15.12
C VAL A 35 2.23 -6.18 15.48
N GLU A 36 0.92 -6.01 15.68
CA GLU A 36 0.04 -7.14 15.87
C GLU A 36 -0.14 -7.91 14.55
N LYS A 37 0.02 -9.24 14.60
CA LYS A 37 0.01 -10.08 13.40
C LYS A 37 -1.32 -10.01 12.65
N SER A 38 -2.45 -9.94 13.37
CA SER A 38 -3.77 -9.87 12.74
C SER A 38 -3.95 -8.56 11.95
N HIS A 39 -3.48 -7.44 12.50
CA HIS A 39 -3.49 -6.15 11.84
C HIS A 39 -2.66 -6.17 10.55
N LEU A 40 -1.42 -6.67 10.61
CA LEU A 40 -0.59 -6.79 9.40
C LEU A 40 -1.27 -7.63 8.32
N ILE A 41 -1.83 -8.78 8.69
CA ILE A 41 -2.55 -9.65 7.74
C ILE A 41 -3.75 -8.93 7.14
N SER A 42 -4.52 -8.20 7.95
CA SER A 42 -5.68 -7.44 7.50
C SER A 42 -5.28 -6.38 6.47
N HIS A 43 -4.24 -5.60 6.76
CA HIS A 43 -3.72 -4.58 5.83
C HIS A 43 -3.21 -5.19 4.53
N VAL A 44 -2.48 -6.30 4.58
CA VAL A 44 -2.01 -6.99 3.38
C VAL A 44 -3.18 -7.47 2.52
N LYS A 45 -4.24 -8.03 3.12
CA LYS A 45 -5.44 -8.46 2.38
C LYS A 45 -6.14 -7.30 1.68
N GLN A 46 -6.39 -6.21 2.40
CA GLN A 46 -7.00 -4.98 1.84
C GLN A 46 -6.18 -4.45 0.66
N LEU A 47 -4.86 -4.49 0.79
CA LEU A 47 -3.92 -3.97 -0.19
C LEU A 47 -3.84 -4.84 -1.45
N ILE A 48 -3.99 -6.17 -1.32
CA ILE A 48 -4.16 -7.08 -2.45
C ILE A 48 -5.47 -6.77 -3.20
N GLU A 49 -6.59 -6.67 -2.49
CA GLU A 49 -7.91 -6.39 -3.07
C GLU A 49 -7.92 -5.06 -3.83
N LEU A 50 -7.36 -3.99 -3.24
CA LEU A 50 -7.22 -2.68 -3.90
C LEU A 50 -6.39 -2.77 -5.18
N ASN A 51 -5.32 -3.58 -5.18
CA ASN A 51 -4.47 -3.73 -6.36
C ASN A 51 -5.16 -4.55 -7.46
N GLU A 52 -5.93 -5.57 -7.11
CA GLU A 52 -6.78 -6.29 -8.07
C GLU A 52 -7.83 -5.38 -8.70
N MET A 53 -8.48 -4.53 -7.89
CA MET A 53 -9.47 -3.56 -8.38
C MET A 53 -8.83 -2.57 -9.36
N LYS A 54 -7.67 -2.00 -9.02
CA LYS A 54 -6.91 -1.10 -9.90
C LYS A 54 -6.51 -1.77 -11.21
N ARG A 55 -6.07 -3.02 -11.16
CA ARG A 55 -5.71 -3.81 -12.35
C ARG A 55 -6.91 -4.02 -13.27
N LYS A 56 -8.05 -4.46 -12.73
CA LYS A 56 -9.30 -4.63 -13.49
C LYS A 56 -9.76 -3.32 -14.12
N TYR A 57 -9.72 -2.21 -13.37
CA TYR A 57 -10.07 -0.89 -13.88
C TYR A 57 -9.15 -0.42 -15.02
N SER A 58 -7.84 -0.66 -14.88
CA SER A 58 -6.86 -0.33 -15.92
C SER A 58 -7.10 -1.13 -17.20
N GLN A 59 -7.40 -2.43 -17.08
CA GLN A 59 -7.72 -3.31 -18.21
C GLN A 59 -8.99 -2.84 -18.93
N LEU A 60 -10.05 -2.54 -18.17
CA LEU A 60 -11.32 -2.09 -18.73
C LEU A 60 -11.18 -0.75 -19.47
N ARG A 61 -10.45 0.22 -18.89
CA ARG A 61 -10.14 1.48 -19.61
C ARG A 61 -9.40 1.22 -20.92
N HIS A 62 -8.39 0.35 -20.92
CA HIS A 62 -7.64 0.07 -22.14
C HIS A 62 -8.51 -0.48 -23.27
N GLN A 63 -9.54 -1.26 -22.93
CA GLN A 63 -10.47 -1.82 -23.91
C GLN A 63 -11.41 -0.77 -24.54
N PHE A 64 -11.81 0.27 -23.79
CA PHE A 64 -12.74 1.30 -24.28
C PHE A 64 -12.08 2.52 -24.94
N PHE A 65 -10.78 2.74 -24.68
CA PHE A 65 -10.01 3.83 -25.27
C PHE A 65 -9.04 3.37 -26.37
N SER A 66 -9.22 2.13 -26.86
CA SER A 66 -8.66 1.59 -28.11
C SER A 66 -9.74 1.54 -29.18
#